data_AF-I2BAD1-F1
#
_entry.id   AF-I2BAD1-F1
#
_cell.length_a   1.000
_cell.length_b   1.000
_cell.length_c   1.000
_cell.angle_alpha   90.00
_cell.angle_beta   90.00
_cell.angle_gamma   90.00
#
_symmetry.space_group_name_H-M   'P 1'
#
loop_
_entity.id
_entity.type
_entity.pdbx_description
1 polymer ?
#
loop_
_entity_poly.entity_id
_entity_poly.type
_entity_poly.pdbx_seq_one_letter_code
_entity_poly.pdbx_strand_id
1 'polypeptide(L)'
;MRGISRYLLPVVVAIIMTGCTMRGQSPAPVDQAQTKPEQPQQPQQPQQPKPPKPPKPPVVTAPSGVVVPAQPGPIVEEHGTPGRHHSSSSSGSSAPAPRVRHYDWGSAAVPMVSQMLQSAGVSNGSVLLVDSVNNRTNGSLKTSDATSALRSALTNNGKFTLVSSQQLSTAKQALGLSANDSLGSRSKAMGIARKVGAQYVLYSNATGNVNAPQLQMQLMTVQSGEIVWSGKGAVQQTH
;
A
#
# COMPACT_ATOMS: atom_id res chain seq x y z
N MET A 1 22.25 13.57 62.30
CA MET A 1 21.15 12.58 62.48
C MET A 1 21.54 11.33 61.70
N ARG A 2 21.74 10.21 62.40
CA ARG A 2 22.16 8.90 61.88
C ARG A 2 20.92 8.09 61.48
N GLY A 3 21.03 7.28 60.43
CA GLY A 3 19.99 6.32 60.04
C GLY A 3 20.36 5.47 58.83
N ILE A 4 21.34 4.58 58.99
CA ILE A 4 21.64 3.47 58.07
C ILE A 4 20.73 2.31 58.45
N SER A 5 20.06 1.66 57.48
CA SER A 5 19.56 0.30 57.67
C SER A 5 19.84 -0.54 56.41
N ARG A 6 20.55 -1.64 56.63
CA ARG A 6 21.04 -2.64 55.67
C ARG A 6 20.37 -3.98 56.01
N TYR A 7 19.79 -4.66 55.04
CA TYR A 7 19.51 -6.12 54.99
C TYR A 7 19.34 -6.43 53.47
N LEU A 8 20.16 -7.19 52.70
CA LEU A 8 20.71 -8.57 52.81
C LEU A 8 19.57 -9.57 53.08
N LEU A 9 19.12 -10.47 52.17
CA LEU A 9 19.86 -11.50 51.39
C LEU A 9 18.94 -12.11 50.28
N PRO A 10 19.49 -12.70 49.19
CA PRO A 10 18.75 -13.38 48.12
C PRO A 10 18.40 -14.85 48.44
N VAL A 11 17.31 -15.38 47.87
CA VAL A 11 16.99 -16.82 47.89
C VAL A 11 17.18 -17.41 46.49
N VAL A 12 18.20 -18.24 46.38
CA VAL A 12 18.47 -19.19 45.28
C VAL A 12 17.76 -20.51 45.62
N VAL A 13 16.98 -21.07 44.69
CA VAL A 13 16.76 -22.52 44.60
C VAL A 13 16.73 -22.92 43.11
N ALA A 14 17.69 -23.75 42.73
CA ALA A 14 17.72 -24.51 41.48
C ALA A 14 17.12 -25.90 41.74
N ILE A 15 16.26 -26.39 40.84
CA ILE A 15 15.90 -27.82 40.76
C ILE A 15 16.15 -28.27 39.32
N ILE A 16 16.98 -29.31 39.21
CA ILE A 16 17.49 -29.97 38.00
C ILE A 16 16.78 -31.33 37.84
N MET A 17 16.78 -31.84 36.61
CA MET A 17 16.46 -33.22 36.15
C MET A 17 14.97 -33.46 35.85
N THR A 18 14.58 -33.83 34.63
CA THR A 18 14.78 -35.19 34.11
C THR A 18 14.66 -35.21 32.59
N GLY A 19 15.57 -35.92 31.93
CA GLY A 19 15.64 -36.02 30.47
C GLY A 19 14.77 -37.13 29.87
N CYS A 20 14.67 -37.10 28.54
CA CYS A 20 14.50 -38.28 27.71
C CYS A 20 15.45 -38.14 26.51
N THR A 21 16.58 -38.84 26.59
CA THR A 21 17.46 -39.14 25.47
C THR A 21 16.80 -40.20 24.59
N MET A 22 16.41 -39.85 23.37
CA MET A 22 15.94 -40.83 22.39
C MET A 22 17.15 -41.32 21.58
N ARG A 23 17.66 -42.50 21.94
CA ARG A 23 18.79 -43.17 21.29
C ARG A 23 18.32 -44.48 20.67
N GLY A 24 18.34 -44.51 19.33
CA GLY A 24 18.64 -45.68 18.49
C GLY A 24 17.59 -46.77 18.31
N GLN A 25 17.02 -46.86 17.10
CA GLN A 25 16.98 -48.08 16.30
C GLN A 25 16.35 -47.82 14.92
N SER A 26 17.04 -48.25 13.86
CA SER A 26 16.48 -48.62 12.57
C SER A 26 16.96 -50.04 12.27
N PRO A 27 16.42 -50.77 11.29
CA PRO A 27 15.03 -50.90 10.83
C PRO A 27 14.58 -52.38 10.94
N ALA A 28 13.27 -52.67 10.90
CA ALA A 28 12.79 -54.02 10.61
C ALA A 28 11.64 -53.96 9.58
N PRO A 29 11.65 -54.83 8.56
CA PRO A 29 10.71 -54.82 7.46
C PRO A 29 9.45 -55.61 7.83
N VAL A 30 8.27 -55.07 7.56
CA VAL A 30 7.03 -55.84 7.61
C VAL A 30 6.19 -55.57 6.38
N ASP A 31 6.31 -56.53 5.46
CA ASP A 31 5.24 -57.26 4.77
C ASP A 31 3.86 -56.58 4.64
N GLN A 32 3.42 -56.50 3.39
CA GLN A 32 2.08 -56.08 3.00
C GLN A 32 1.04 -57.14 3.40
N ALA A 33 0.07 -56.73 4.21
CA ALA A 33 -1.25 -57.35 4.22
C ALA A 33 -2.33 -56.25 4.33
N GLN A 34 -3.11 -56.10 3.26
CA GLN A 34 -4.27 -55.22 3.17
C GLN A 34 -5.27 -55.50 4.29
N THR A 35 -5.53 -54.50 5.13
CA THR A 35 -6.88 -54.22 5.63
C THR A 35 -7.00 -52.71 5.81
N LYS A 36 -7.98 -52.12 5.12
CA LYS A 36 -8.34 -50.71 5.10
C LYS A 36 -8.84 -50.25 6.48
N PRO A 37 -8.32 -49.16 7.04
CA PRO A 37 -9.08 -48.28 7.92
C PRO A 37 -9.35 -46.96 7.20
N GLU A 38 -10.61 -46.52 7.25
CA GLU A 38 -11.10 -45.28 6.67
C GLU A 38 -10.34 -44.05 7.20
N GLN A 39 -9.81 -43.27 6.25
CA GLN A 39 -9.22 -41.97 6.50
C GLN A 39 -10.35 -40.95 6.72
N PRO A 40 -10.28 -40.07 7.73
CA PRO A 40 -11.23 -38.96 7.87
C PRO A 40 -11.23 -38.11 6.61
N GLN A 41 -12.39 -37.99 5.96
CA GLN A 41 -12.58 -37.10 4.83
C GLN A 41 -12.30 -35.66 5.26
N GLN A 42 -11.27 -35.07 4.66
CA GLN A 42 -11.03 -33.64 4.69
C GLN A 42 -12.25 -32.93 4.10
N PRO A 43 -12.79 -31.84 4.71
CA PRO A 43 -13.90 -31.10 4.11
C PRO A 43 -13.51 -30.63 2.71
N GLN A 44 -14.17 -31.15 1.70
CA GLN A 44 -14.02 -30.69 0.32
C GLN A 44 -14.51 -29.25 0.25
N GLN A 45 -13.57 -28.34 -0.01
CA GLN A 45 -13.87 -26.97 -0.37
C GLN A 45 -14.72 -26.99 -1.66
N PRO A 46 -15.82 -26.21 -1.78
CA PRO A 46 -16.57 -26.12 -3.02
C PRO A 46 -15.62 -25.72 -4.17
N GLN A 47 -15.48 -26.59 -5.16
CA GLN A 47 -14.69 -26.29 -6.35
C GLN A 47 -15.34 -25.11 -7.06
N GLN A 48 -14.64 -23.98 -7.11
CA GLN A 48 -15.03 -22.84 -7.92
C GLN A 48 -15.01 -23.26 -9.40
N PRO A 49 -16.07 -23.03 -10.19
CA PRO A 49 -16.07 -23.36 -11.60
C PRO A 49 -14.91 -22.65 -12.31
N LYS A 50 -14.11 -23.41 -13.07
CA LYS A 50 -13.11 -22.82 -13.98
C LYS A 50 -13.81 -21.85 -14.94
N PRO A 51 -13.23 -20.67 -15.22
CA PRO A 51 -13.75 -19.79 -16.26
C PRO A 51 -13.78 -20.53 -17.62
N PRO A 52 -14.85 -20.41 -18.42
CA PRO A 52 -14.88 -20.99 -19.75
C PRO A 52 -13.79 -20.37 -20.63
N LYS A 53 -13.14 -21.23 -21.41
CA LYS A 53 -12.15 -20.86 -22.43
C LYS A 53 -12.81 -19.88 -23.42
N PRO A 54 -12.15 -18.75 -23.79
CA PRO A 54 -12.70 -17.84 -24.78
C PRO A 54 -12.92 -18.58 -26.12
N PRO A 55 -14.04 -18.34 -26.82
CA PRO A 55 -14.32 -18.98 -28.10
C PRO A 55 -13.29 -18.53 -29.13
N LYS A 56 -12.82 -19.51 -29.92
CA LYS A 56 -11.97 -19.30 -31.09
C LYS A 56 -12.76 -18.42 -32.08
N PRO A 57 -12.19 -17.33 -32.64
CA PRO A 57 -12.86 -16.56 -33.68
C PRO A 57 -13.21 -17.47 -34.87
N PRO A 58 -14.41 -17.33 -35.46
CA PRO A 58 -14.72 -18.05 -36.68
C PRO A 58 -13.80 -17.57 -37.80
N VAL A 59 -13.25 -18.52 -38.55
CA VAL A 59 -12.67 -18.29 -39.87
C VAL A 59 -13.80 -17.77 -40.74
N VAL A 60 -13.72 -16.51 -41.17
CA VAL A 60 -14.65 -15.94 -42.15
C VAL A 60 -14.21 -16.41 -43.52
N THR A 61 -14.96 -17.37 -44.05
CA THR A 61 -14.97 -17.74 -45.46
C THR A 61 -15.40 -16.52 -46.29
N ALA A 62 -14.56 -16.12 -47.26
CA ALA A 62 -14.91 -15.10 -48.24
C ALA A 62 -15.97 -15.64 -49.23
N PRO A 63 -16.93 -14.79 -49.62
CA PRO A 63 -17.37 -14.80 -51.01
C PRO A 63 -17.21 -13.42 -51.66
N SER A 64 -16.86 -13.46 -52.93
CA SER A 64 -16.66 -12.34 -53.84
C SER A 64 -17.87 -11.41 -53.96
N GLY A 65 -17.56 -10.11 -54.12
CA GLY A 65 -18.12 -9.27 -55.19
C GLY A 65 -19.33 -8.41 -54.86
N VAL A 66 -19.11 -7.11 -54.65
CA VAL A 66 -19.84 -6.01 -55.31
C VAL A 66 -18.88 -4.83 -55.46
N VAL A 67 -18.73 -4.33 -56.68
CA VAL A 67 -17.98 -3.13 -57.06
C VAL A 67 -18.77 -1.89 -56.61
N VAL A 68 -18.13 -0.95 -55.89
CA VAL A 68 -18.69 0.38 -55.57
C VAL A 68 -17.84 1.44 -56.30
N PRO A 69 -18.44 2.35 -57.08
CA PRO A 69 -17.68 3.33 -57.86
C PRO A 69 -17.01 4.39 -56.96
N ALA A 70 -15.82 4.81 -57.37
CA ALA A 70 -15.04 5.84 -56.70
C ALA A 70 -15.79 7.18 -56.67
N GLN A 71 -16.08 7.69 -55.47
CA GLN A 71 -16.51 9.08 -55.30
C GLN A 71 -15.28 10.00 -55.28
N PRO A 72 -15.27 11.08 -56.07
CA PRO A 72 -14.17 12.05 -56.08
C PRO A 72 -14.12 12.81 -54.75
N GLY A 73 -12.93 12.91 -54.17
CA GLY A 73 -12.70 13.65 -52.92
C GLY A 73 -12.94 15.16 -53.05
N PRO A 74 -13.05 15.89 -51.93
CA PRO A 74 -13.07 17.34 -51.95
C PRO A 74 -11.70 17.84 -52.42
N ILE A 75 -11.73 18.63 -53.48
CA ILE A 75 -10.65 19.45 -54.06
C ILE A 75 -9.69 20.01 -53.00
N VAL A 76 -8.41 19.62 -53.11
CA VAL A 76 -7.27 20.42 -52.68
C VAL A 76 -7.03 21.47 -53.76
N GLU A 77 -7.50 22.70 -53.55
CA GLU A 77 -7.04 23.84 -54.35
C GLU A 77 -5.71 24.34 -53.78
N GLU A 78 -4.62 23.79 -54.33
CA GLU A 78 -3.34 24.48 -54.37
C GLU A 78 -3.34 25.37 -55.62
N HIS A 79 -3.37 26.69 -55.46
CA HIS A 79 -2.98 27.63 -56.51
C HIS A 79 -2.27 28.82 -55.87
N GLY A 80 -0.98 28.93 -56.16
CA GLY A 80 -0.14 30.02 -55.67
C GLY A 80 -0.34 31.32 -56.46
N THR A 81 -0.21 32.46 -55.77
CA THR A 81 0.66 33.60 -56.13
C THR A 81 0.69 34.61 -54.98
N PRO A 82 1.74 35.47 -54.88
CA PRO A 82 2.23 36.02 -53.61
C PRO A 82 1.60 37.37 -53.27
N GLY A 83 1.43 37.63 -51.98
CA GLY A 83 1.22 38.98 -51.49
C GLY A 83 0.42 39.06 -50.20
N ARG A 84 0.94 39.87 -49.27
CA ARG A 84 0.36 40.34 -48.01
C ARG A 84 0.39 39.38 -46.83
N HIS A 85 1.29 39.74 -45.91
CA HIS A 85 1.20 39.56 -44.47
C HIS A 85 -0.23 39.30 -44.01
N HIS A 86 -0.45 38.25 -43.22
CA HIS A 86 -1.22 38.29 -41.98
C HIS A 86 -0.76 37.12 -41.10
N SER A 87 -0.23 37.49 -39.94
CA SER A 87 0.11 36.57 -38.86
C SER A 87 -1.16 36.14 -38.14
N SER A 88 -1.43 34.84 -38.07
CA SER A 88 -2.33 34.19 -37.09
C SER A 88 -2.54 32.75 -37.55
N SER A 89 -2.52 31.70 -36.76
CA SER A 89 -2.24 31.45 -35.34
C SER A 89 -2.30 29.94 -35.25
N SER A 90 -1.24 29.29 -34.79
CA SER A 90 -1.25 27.87 -34.47
C SER A 90 -2.32 27.58 -33.42
N SER A 91 -3.42 26.94 -33.82
CA SER A 91 -4.46 26.43 -32.92
C SER A 91 -3.93 25.19 -32.19
N GLY A 92 -3.02 25.41 -31.24
CA GLY A 92 -2.73 24.46 -30.17
C GLY A 92 -3.95 24.40 -29.26
N SER A 93 -4.62 23.26 -29.23
CA SER A 93 -5.68 22.96 -28.27
C SER A 93 -5.10 22.99 -26.85
N SER A 94 -5.09 24.16 -26.21
CA SER A 94 -4.84 24.26 -24.76
C SER A 94 -6.14 23.94 -24.04
N ALA A 95 -6.32 22.67 -23.69
CA ALA A 95 -7.27 22.32 -22.66
C ALA A 95 -6.93 23.15 -21.39
N PRO A 96 -7.92 23.79 -20.73
CA PRO A 96 -7.64 24.56 -19.53
C PRO A 96 -6.98 23.67 -18.48
N ALA A 97 -5.88 24.17 -17.90
CA ALA A 97 -5.14 23.43 -16.88
C ALA A 97 -6.07 23.04 -15.71
N PRO A 98 -6.01 21.80 -15.20
CA PRO A 98 -6.82 21.37 -14.07
C PRO A 98 -6.63 22.32 -12.89
N ARG A 99 -7.73 22.81 -12.30
CA ARG A 99 -7.67 23.63 -11.08
C ARG A 99 -7.08 22.80 -9.95
N VAL A 100 -5.82 23.08 -9.59
CA VAL A 100 -5.15 22.43 -8.46
C VAL A 100 -5.71 23.02 -7.17
N ARG A 101 -6.29 22.17 -6.33
CA ARG A 101 -6.81 22.55 -5.02
C ARG A 101 -5.67 22.46 -4.00
N HIS A 102 -5.57 23.45 -3.13
CA HIS A 102 -4.63 23.48 -2.02
C HIS A 102 -5.33 23.12 -0.71
N TYR A 103 -4.63 22.38 0.14
CA TYR A 103 -5.16 21.89 1.41
C TYR A 103 -4.11 22.05 2.49
N ASP A 104 -4.54 22.48 3.67
CA ASP A 104 -3.71 22.46 4.86
C ASP A 104 -3.78 21.08 5.51
N TRP A 105 -2.98 20.16 4.98
CA TRP A 105 -2.80 18.83 5.57
C TRP A 105 -2.13 18.87 6.94
N GLY A 106 -1.38 19.93 7.23
CA GLY A 106 -0.62 20.09 8.47
C GLY A 106 -1.54 20.22 9.69
N SER A 107 -2.59 21.03 9.59
CA SER A 107 -3.55 21.23 10.69
C SER A 107 -4.30 19.95 11.10
N ALA A 108 -4.51 19.03 10.16
CA ALA A 108 -5.06 17.71 10.48
C ALA A 108 -3.98 16.74 10.99
N ALA A 109 -2.81 16.71 10.34
CA ALA A 109 -1.75 15.74 10.60
C ALA A 109 -1.09 15.90 11.97
N VAL A 110 -0.73 17.14 12.34
CA VAL A 110 0.02 17.44 13.57
C VAL A 110 -0.70 16.96 14.85
N PRO A 111 -1.98 17.28 15.09
CA PRO A 111 -2.66 16.82 16.31
C PRO A 111 -2.82 15.30 16.33
N MET A 112 -3.09 14.68 15.17
CA MET A 112 -3.24 13.23 15.10
C MET A 112 -1.91 12.49 15.38
N VAL A 113 -0.79 12.98 14.84
CA VAL A 113 0.54 12.43 15.16
C VAL A 113 0.84 12.59 16.65
N SER A 114 0.47 13.72 17.24
CA SER A 114 0.65 13.95 18.68
C SER A 114 -0.15 12.94 19.52
N GLN A 115 -1.40 12.67 19.16
CA GLN A 115 -2.24 11.65 19.81
C GLN A 115 -1.68 10.24 19.64
N MET A 116 -1.18 9.91 18.44
CA MET A 116 -0.53 8.62 18.18
C MET A 116 0.67 8.39 19.11
N LEU A 117 1.49 9.42 19.30
CA LEU A 117 2.69 9.38 20.14
C LEU A 117 2.41 9.31 21.65
N GLN A 118 1.18 9.61 22.07
CA GLN A 118 0.72 9.51 23.45
C GLN A 118 0.06 8.15 23.76
N SER A 119 -0.22 7.35 22.73
CA SER A 119 -0.90 6.07 22.90
C SER A 119 0.02 5.00 23.52
N ALA A 120 -0.52 4.20 24.45
CA ALA A 120 0.25 3.25 25.27
C ALA A 120 0.84 2.03 24.51
N GLY A 121 0.72 1.97 23.19
CA GLY A 121 1.25 0.89 22.35
C GLY A 121 2.40 1.30 21.42
N VAL A 122 2.84 2.55 21.49
CA VAL A 122 3.82 3.12 20.56
C VAL A 122 5.17 3.31 21.23
N SER A 123 6.15 2.54 20.78
CA SER A 123 7.53 2.65 21.27
C SER A 123 8.26 3.82 20.61
N ASN A 124 8.91 4.67 21.42
CA ASN A 124 9.78 5.73 20.90
C ASN A 124 11.02 5.12 20.22
N GLY A 125 11.55 5.83 19.22
CA GLY A 125 12.74 5.42 18.46
C GLY A 125 12.48 4.34 17.41
N SER A 126 11.26 3.80 17.35
CA SER A 126 10.90 2.77 16.38
C SER A 126 10.99 3.27 14.94
N VAL A 127 11.35 2.35 14.05
CA VAL A 127 11.38 2.62 12.61
C VAL A 127 9.95 2.60 12.07
N LEU A 128 9.53 3.71 11.47
CA LEU A 128 8.18 3.90 10.93
C LEU A 128 8.20 3.95 9.41
N LEU A 129 7.44 3.07 8.78
CA LEU A 129 7.10 3.18 7.38
C LEU A 129 5.83 4.03 7.24
N VAL A 130 5.90 5.08 6.43
CA VAL A 130 4.74 5.91 6.09
C VAL A 130 4.27 5.53 4.69
N ASP A 131 3.06 5.01 4.56
CA ASP A 131 2.44 4.77 3.26
C ASP A 131 2.02 6.09 2.61
N SER A 132 1.85 6.07 1.29
CA SER A 132 1.27 7.19 0.55
C SER A 132 -0.19 7.38 0.94
N VAL A 133 -0.63 8.63 1.06
CA VAL A 133 -2.04 8.93 1.33
C VAL A 133 -2.89 8.42 0.18
N ASN A 134 -3.87 7.58 0.50
CA ASN A 134 -4.81 7.06 -0.48
C ASN A 134 -6.01 8.02 -0.61
N ASN A 135 -6.36 8.39 -1.83
CA ASN A 135 -7.52 9.23 -2.09
C ASN A 135 -8.77 8.37 -2.26
N ARG A 136 -9.68 8.47 -1.31
CA ARG A 136 -11.01 7.84 -1.32
C ARG A 136 -12.12 8.89 -1.20
N THR A 137 -11.85 10.12 -1.60
CA THR A 137 -12.87 11.17 -1.70
C THR A 137 -13.67 11.05 -2.99
N ASN A 138 -14.72 11.86 -3.12
CA ASN A 138 -15.51 11.97 -4.35
C ASN A 138 -14.85 12.81 -5.46
N GLY A 139 -13.53 13.09 -5.37
CA GLY A 139 -12.82 13.88 -6.39
C GLY A 139 -11.31 13.63 -6.39
N SER A 140 -10.59 14.35 -7.22
CA SER A 140 -9.13 14.24 -7.33
C SER A 140 -8.41 15.11 -6.28
N LEU A 141 -7.48 14.50 -5.57
CA LEU A 141 -6.60 15.15 -4.59
C LEU A 141 -5.13 14.89 -4.95
N LYS A 142 -4.28 15.88 -4.72
CA LYS A 142 -2.82 15.71 -4.80
C LYS A 142 -2.30 15.09 -3.50
N THR A 143 -2.30 13.76 -3.43
CA THR A 143 -1.96 13.01 -2.21
C THR A 143 -0.46 13.03 -1.87
N SER A 144 0.41 13.40 -2.81
CA SER A 144 1.83 13.59 -2.54
C SER A 144 2.09 14.70 -1.52
N ASP A 145 1.32 15.80 -1.62
CA ASP A 145 1.44 16.93 -0.69
C ASP A 145 0.96 16.53 0.71
N ALA A 146 -0.13 15.75 0.78
CA ALA A 146 -0.63 15.16 2.02
C ALA A 146 0.42 14.24 2.68
N THR A 147 1.04 13.37 1.87
CA THR A 147 2.07 12.45 2.34
C THR A 147 3.31 13.21 2.84
N SER A 148 3.70 14.28 2.13
CA SER A 148 4.82 15.15 2.53
C SER A 148 4.54 15.85 3.86
N ALA A 149 3.34 16.41 4.03
CA ALA A 149 2.92 17.05 5.28
C ALA A 149 2.93 16.06 6.46
N LEU A 150 2.44 14.84 6.25
CA LEU A 150 2.47 13.77 7.26
C LEU A 150 3.90 13.39 7.67
N ARG A 151 4.77 13.16 6.69
CA ARG A 151 6.19 12.86 6.95
C ARG A 151 6.88 14.00 7.69
N SER A 152 6.56 15.25 7.34
CA SER A 152 7.09 16.43 8.02
C SER A 152 6.62 16.50 9.47
N ALA A 153 5.32 16.30 9.73
CA ALA A 153 4.77 16.27 11.09
C ALA A 153 5.41 15.17 11.96
N LEU A 154 5.66 14.00 11.40
CA LEU A 154 6.34 12.89 12.09
C LEU A 154 7.82 13.20 12.37
N THR A 155 8.51 13.79 11.40
CA THR A 155 9.93 14.17 11.54
C THR A 155 10.11 15.24 12.63
N ASN A 156 9.24 16.24 12.65
CA ASN A 156 9.27 17.34 13.64
C ASN A 156 9.05 16.85 15.08
N ASN A 157 8.36 15.74 15.27
CA ASN A 157 8.14 15.15 16.60
C ASN A 157 9.35 14.34 17.10
N GLY A 158 10.28 13.93 16.23
CA GLY A 158 11.53 13.26 16.61
C GLY A 158 11.42 11.87 17.28
N LYS A 159 10.21 11.33 17.45
CA LYS A 159 9.96 10.06 18.16
C LYS A 159 10.03 8.81 17.29
N PHE A 160 10.04 8.96 15.96
CA PHE A 160 10.17 7.85 15.02
C PHE A 160 11.35 8.06 14.09
N THR A 161 12.00 6.95 13.72
CA THR A 161 12.95 6.93 12.61
C THR A 161 12.18 6.64 11.33
N LEU A 162 11.93 7.65 10.49
CA LEU A 162 11.18 7.43 9.25
C LEU A 162 12.01 6.69 8.21
N VAL A 163 11.41 5.70 7.56
CA VAL A 163 11.97 5.11 6.34
C VAL A 163 12.00 6.19 5.25
N SER A 164 13.17 6.37 4.62
CA SER A 164 13.34 7.36 3.54
C SER A 164 12.51 6.97 2.31
N SER A 165 12.15 7.96 1.49
CA SER A 165 11.47 7.72 0.21
C SER A 165 12.29 6.81 -0.73
N GLN A 166 13.63 6.93 -0.68
CA GLN A 166 14.55 6.12 -1.49
C GLN A 166 14.59 4.65 -1.04
N GLN A 167 14.62 4.39 0.27
CA GLN A 167 14.52 3.02 0.79
C GLN A 167 13.15 2.42 0.46
N LEU A 168 12.08 3.21 0.57
CA LEU A 168 10.74 2.76 0.23
C LEU A 168 10.61 2.45 -1.27
N SER A 169 11.13 3.28 -2.17
CA SER A 169 11.08 3.04 -3.61
C SER A 169 11.85 1.78 -4.00
N THR A 170 13.04 1.60 -3.45
CA THR A 170 13.87 0.40 -3.67
C THR A 170 13.18 -0.86 -3.16
N ALA A 171 12.56 -0.80 -1.97
CA ALA A 171 11.83 -1.93 -1.40
C ALA A 171 10.54 -2.25 -2.18
N LYS A 172 9.85 -1.23 -2.71
CA LYS A 172 8.70 -1.39 -3.62
C LYS A 172 9.12 -2.06 -4.93
N GLN A 173 10.18 -1.58 -5.56
CA GLN A 173 10.73 -2.18 -6.79
C GLN A 173 11.14 -3.64 -6.58
N ALA A 174 11.74 -3.97 -5.44
CA ALA A 174 12.12 -5.34 -5.09
C ALA A 174 10.92 -6.29 -4.90
N LEU A 175 9.70 -5.77 -4.77
CA LEU A 175 8.46 -6.54 -4.73
C LEU A 175 7.62 -6.39 -6.02
N GLY A 176 8.19 -5.80 -7.08
CA GLY A 176 7.48 -5.55 -8.33
C GLY A 176 6.36 -4.51 -8.21
N LEU A 177 6.41 -3.64 -7.20
CA LEU A 177 5.44 -2.56 -6.97
C LEU A 177 5.98 -1.24 -7.52
N SER A 178 5.09 -0.43 -8.09
CA SER A 178 5.42 0.93 -8.50
C SER A 178 5.74 1.80 -7.28
N ALA A 179 6.66 2.76 -7.43
CA ALA A 179 7.00 3.69 -6.35
C ALA A 179 5.78 4.48 -5.84
N ASN A 180 4.81 4.73 -6.73
CA ASN A 180 3.58 5.46 -6.44
C ASN A 180 2.39 4.53 -6.08
N ASP A 181 2.58 3.21 -6.07
CA ASP A 181 1.55 2.28 -5.60
C ASP A 181 1.33 2.48 -4.10
N SER A 182 0.07 2.51 -3.68
CA SER A 182 -0.26 2.49 -2.25
C SER A 182 -0.05 1.10 -1.69
N LEU A 183 0.33 0.97 -0.43
CA LEU A 183 0.48 -0.32 0.24
C LEU A 183 -0.88 -0.93 0.64
N GLY A 184 -1.88 -0.79 -0.23
CA GLY A 184 -3.30 -0.96 0.07
C GLY A 184 -3.72 -2.34 0.60
N SER A 185 -2.83 -3.34 0.60
CA SER A 185 -3.01 -4.59 1.32
C SER A 185 -1.98 -4.74 2.44
N ARG A 186 -2.43 -5.24 3.60
CA ARG A 186 -1.58 -5.49 4.77
C ARG A 186 -0.38 -6.38 4.42
N SER A 187 -0.57 -7.40 3.58
CA SER A 187 0.50 -8.30 3.15
C SER A 187 1.61 -7.58 2.37
N LYS A 188 1.26 -6.65 1.44
CA LYS A 188 2.25 -5.84 0.71
C LYS A 188 3.01 -4.93 1.68
N ALA A 189 2.28 -4.25 2.56
CA ALA A 189 2.86 -3.36 3.54
C ALA A 189 3.82 -4.08 4.49
N MET A 190 3.43 -5.24 5.02
CA MET A 190 4.28 -6.07 5.88
C MET A 190 5.52 -6.57 5.13
N GLY A 191 5.38 -6.99 3.86
CA GLY A 191 6.51 -7.41 3.04
C GLY A 191 7.55 -6.30 2.86
N ILE A 192 7.10 -5.08 2.58
CA ILE A 192 8.00 -3.91 2.45
C ILE A 192 8.58 -3.52 3.79
N ALA A 193 7.75 -3.43 4.82
CA ALA A 193 8.17 -3.05 6.17
C ALA A 193 9.29 -3.96 6.68
N ARG A 194 9.18 -5.28 6.47
CA ARG A 194 10.24 -6.24 6.82
C ARG A 194 11.52 -6.02 6.02
N LYS A 195 11.44 -5.72 4.72
CA LYS A 195 12.62 -5.41 3.89
C LYS A 195 13.36 -4.15 4.36
N VAL A 196 12.64 -3.15 4.84
CA VAL A 196 13.23 -1.87 5.29
C VAL A 196 13.46 -1.80 6.81
N GLY A 197 13.21 -2.89 7.54
CA GLY A 197 13.38 -2.93 9.01
C GLY A 197 12.39 -2.07 9.79
N ALA A 198 11.23 -1.73 9.22
CA ALA A 198 10.20 -0.98 9.90
C ALA A 198 9.47 -1.84 10.94
N GLN A 199 9.21 -1.26 12.10
CA GLN A 199 8.48 -1.88 13.22
C GLN A 199 6.98 -1.54 13.15
N TYR A 200 6.67 -0.38 12.59
CA TYR A 200 5.30 0.08 12.39
C TYR A 200 5.08 0.54 10.95
N VAL A 201 3.82 0.44 10.50
CA VAL A 201 3.33 1.01 9.23
C VAL A 201 2.20 1.97 9.55
N LEU A 202 2.30 3.21 9.06
CA LEU A 202 1.22 4.19 9.13
C LEU A 202 0.47 4.22 7.79
N TYR A 203 -0.80 3.81 7.81
CA TYR A 203 -1.72 3.98 6.69
C TYR A 203 -2.48 5.29 6.82
N SER A 204 -2.72 5.94 5.68
CA SER A 204 -3.45 7.21 5.63
C SER A 204 -4.43 7.21 4.46
N ASN A 205 -5.68 7.58 4.71
CA ASN A 205 -6.72 7.70 3.70
C ASN A 205 -7.41 9.06 3.80
N ALA A 206 -7.52 9.79 2.70
CA ALA A 206 -8.40 10.94 2.60
C ALA A 206 -9.78 10.45 2.12
N THR A 207 -10.84 10.77 2.85
CA THR A 207 -12.20 10.24 2.64
C THR A 207 -13.24 11.36 2.63
N GLY A 208 -14.44 11.08 2.09
CA GLY A 208 -15.55 12.03 2.12
C GLY A 208 -15.55 13.01 0.93
N ASN A 209 -15.93 14.25 1.19
CA ASN A 209 -16.02 15.28 0.16
C ASN A 209 -14.63 15.87 -0.16
N VAL A 210 -14.28 15.98 -1.44
CA VAL A 210 -13.02 16.56 -1.90
C VAL A 210 -12.82 18.01 -1.43
N ASN A 211 -13.89 18.77 -1.18
CA ASN A 211 -13.82 20.15 -0.69
C ASN A 211 -13.63 20.24 0.84
N ALA A 212 -13.94 19.17 1.57
CA ALA A 212 -13.76 19.06 3.01
C ALA A 212 -13.32 17.63 3.37
N PRO A 213 -12.10 17.21 2.97
CA PRO A 213 -11.69 15.83 3.14
C PRO A 213 -11.47 15.50 4.61
N GLN A 214 -11.79 14.26 4.97
CA GLN A 214 -11.46 13.71 6.29
C GLN A 214 -10.25 12.78 6.13
N LEU A 215 -9.15 13.14 6.78
CA LEU A 215 -7.95 12.31 6.87
C LEU A 215 -8.15 11.27 7.96
N GLN A 216 -8.00 9.99 7.61
CA GLN A 216 -8.06 8.86 8.54
C GLN A 216 -6.69 8.19 8.56
N MET A 217 -6.19 7.90 9.75
CA MET A 217 -4.89 7.26 9.93
C MET A 217 -4.99 6.02 10.81
N GLN A 218 -4.16 5.03 10.51
CA GLN A 218 -4.07 3.78 11.26
C GLN A 218 -2.61 3.37 11.38
N LEU A 219 -2.15 3.15 12.60
CA LEU A 219 -0.82 2.63 12.90
C LEU A 219 -0.91 1.13 13.13
N MET A 220 -0.19 0.37 12.32
CA MET A 220 -0.13 -1.08 12.38
C MET A 220 1.25 -1.54 12.87
N THR A 221 1.31 -2.50 13.80
CA THR A 221 2.56 -3.19 14.14
C THR A 221 2.91 -4.22 13.06
N VAL A 222 4.17 -4.23 12.63
CA VAL A 222 4.67 -5.15 11.59
C VAL A 222 4.85 -6.57 12.13
N GLN A 223 4.98 -6.72 13.45
CA GLN A 223 5.20 -8.01 14.09
C GLN A 223 3.93 -8.87 14.07
N SER A 224 2.81 -8.33 14.55
CA SER A 224 1.52 -9.04 14.61
C SER A 224 0.53 -8.65 13.51
N GLY A 225 0.73 -7.51 12.84
CA GLY A 225 -0.24 -6.97 11.88
C GLY A 225 -1.45 -6.30 12.53
N GLU A 226 -1.42 -6.09 13.85
CA GLU A 226 -2.48 -5.44 14.63
C GLU A 226 -2.46 -3.92 14.46
N ILE A 227 -3.64 -3.30 14.53
CA ILE A 227 -3.78 -1.84 14.57
C ILE A 227 -3.68 -1.38 16.03
N VAL A 228 -2.55 -0.76 16.38
CA VAL A 228 -2.28 -0.28 17.76
C VAL A 228 -2.80 1.13 18.01
N TRP A 229 -3.07 1.89 16.95
CA TRP A 229 -3.64 3.22 17.04
C TRP A 229 -4.43 3.57 15.78
N SER A 230 -5.47 4.37 15.92
CA SER A 230 -6.17 4.98 14.78
C SER A 230 -6.69 6.36 15.17
N GLY A 231 -6.80 7.24 14.17
CA GLY A 231 -7.26 8.61 14.36
C GLY A 231 -7.90 9.18 13.11
N LYS A 232 -8.68 10.25 13.27
CA LYS A 232 -9.30 10.99 12.18
C LYS A 232 -9.18 12.48 12.42
N GLY A 233 -9.02 13.25 11.35
CA GLY A 233 -8.92 14.71 11.39
C GLY A 233 -9.55 15.32 10.14
N ALA A 234 -10.28 16.42 10.31
CA ALA A 234 -10.80 17.21 9.20
C ALA A 234 -9.66 18.00 8.58
N VAL A 235 -9.59 18.03 7.25
CA VAL A 235 -8.60 18.79 6.48
C VAL A 235 -9.29 20.02 5.92
N GLN A 236 -8.70 21.19 6.15
CA GLN A 236 -9.22 22.44 5.63
C GLN A 236 -8.65 22.73 4.25
N GLN A 237 -9.50 23.19 3.34
CA GLN A 237 -9.04 23.71 2.06
C GLN A 237 -8.45 25.10 2.27
N THR A 238 -7.32 25.37 1.64
CA THR A 238 -6.73 26.71 1.59
C THR A 238 -7.06 27.35 0.24
N HIS A 239 -7.39 28.64 0.27
CA HIS A 239 -7.72 29.45 -0.90
C HIS A 239 -6.50 30.20 -1.42
#